data_AF-A0A8C2P1W4-F1
#
_entry.id   AF-A0A8C2P1W4-F1
#
_cell.length_a   1.000
_cell.length_b   1.000
_cell.length_c   1.000
_cell.angle_alpha   90.00
_cell.angle_beta   90.00
_cell.angle_gamma   90.00
#
_symmetry.space_group_name_H-M   'P 1'
#
loop_
_entity.id
_entity.type
_entity.pdbx_description
1 polymer ?
#
loop_
_entity_poly.entity_id
_entity_poly.type
_entity_poly.pdbx_seq_one_letter_code
_entity_poly.pdbx_strand_id
1 'polypeptide(L)'
;MAHVDEAARQLSKSGSTLYAVLELKKGASPEDVKKAYRHLSSCVLCSPVAVVAAAAAFAVEHLSHHLRKQLTKNMRQMSSISLQGQDAENILEEGKMVLVMIISKR
;
A
#
# COMPACT_ATOMS: atom_id res chain seq x y z
N MET A 1 -35.80 -12.92 20.21
CA MET A 1 -35.18 -14.26 20.17
C MET A 1 -34.42 -14.55 18.87
N ALA A 2 -34.88 -14.10 17.70
CA ALA A 2 -34.24 -14.40 16.39
C ALA A 2 -32.74 -14.10 16.28
N HIS A 3 -32.24 -13.01 16.90
CA HIS A 3 -30.82 -12.64 16.84
C HIS A 3 -29.88 -13.65 17.53
N VAL A 4 -30.35 -14.31 18.59
CA VAL A 4 -29.56 -15.31 19.32
C VAL A 4 -29.43 -16.59 18.49
N ASP A 5 -30.50 -16.95 17.79
CA ASP A 5 -30.55 -18.11 16.91
C ASP A 5 -29.61 -17.95 15.71
N GLU A 6 -29.57 -16.76 15.10
CA GLU A 6 -28.63 -16.45 14.02
C GLU A 6 -27.17 -16.53 14.49
N ALA A 7 -26.87 -15.98 15.66
CA ALA A 7 -25.53 -16.04 16.24
C ALA A 7 -25.09 -17.49 16.50
N ALA A 8 -25.99 -18.33 17.04
CA ALA A 8 -25.74 -19.75 17.25
C ALA A 8 -25.50 -20.47 15.91
N ARG A 9 -26.30 -20.17 14.87
CA ARG A 9 -26.16 -20.76 13.54
C ARG A 9 -24.83 -20.40 12.88
N GLN A 10 -24.36 -19.16 13.03
CA GLN A 10 -23.07 -18.73 12.51
C GLN A 10 -21.89 -19.40 13.24
N LEU A 11 -21.97 -19.54 14.56
CA LEU A 11 -20.97 -20.27 15.35
C LEU A 11 -20.89 -21.75 14.96
N SER A 12 -22.06 -22.39 14.75
CA SER A 12 -22.10 -23.76 14.23
C SER A 12 -21.47 -23.87 12.85
N LYS A 13 -21.68 -22.89 11.96
CA LYS A 13 -21.07 -22.86 10.62
C LYS A 13 -19.54 -22.74 10.68
N SER A 14 -19.00 -21.99 11.64
CA SER A 14 -17.54 -21.87 11.83
C SER A 14 -16.93 -23.03 12.63
N GLY A 15 -17.75 -23.99 13.08
CA GLY A 15 -17.30 -25.12 13.91
C GLY A 15 -16.81 -24.71 15.31
N SER A 16 -17.05 -23.45 15.72
CA SER A 16 -16.57 -22.91 16.98
C SER A 16 -17.70 -22.84 18.00
N THR A 17 -17.44 -23.28 19.21
CA THR A 17 -18.40 -23.13 20.31
C THR A 17 -18.26 -21.77 20.96
N LEU A 18 -19.34 -21.26 21.57
CA LEU A 18 -19.29 -20.00 22.33
C LEU A 18 -18.18 -20.03 23.41
N TYR A 19 -18.00 -21.16 24.08
CA TYR A 19 -16.94 -21.34 25.07
C TYR A 19 -15.53 -21.22 24.46
N ALA A 20 -15.33 -21.73 23.24
CA ALA A 20 -14.06 -21.56 22.54
C ALA A 20 -13.80 -20.10 22.17
N VAL A 21 -14.84 -19.37 21.71
CA VAL A 21 -14.74 -17.94 21.39
C VAL A 21 -14.43 -17.08 22.61
N LEU A 22 -14.99 -17.45 23.77
CA LEU A 22 -14.71 -16.78 25.04
C LEU A 22 -13.43 -17.29 25.73
N GLU A 23 -12.75 -18.28 25.14
CA GLU A 23 -11.57 -18.97 25.69
C GLU A 23 -11.83 -19.60 27.09
N LEU A 24 -13.05 -20.07 27.31
CA LEU A 24 -13.50 -20.69 28.55
C LEU A 24 -13.64 -22.21 28.41
N LYS A 25 -13.48 -22.93 29.52
CA LYS A 25 -13.82 -24.35 29.58
C LYS A 25 -15.33 -24.53 29.52
N LYS A 26 -15.77 -25.62 28.86
CA LYS A 26 -17.18 -26.01 28.83
C LYS A 26 -17.67 -26.25 30.27
N GLY A 27 -18.77 -25.60 30.65
CA GLY A 27 -19.29 -25.65 32.03
C GLY A 27 -18.75 -24.59 32.97
N ALA A 28 -18.06 -23.56 32.47
CA ALA A 28 -17.67 -22.39 33.26
C ALA A 28 -18.89 -21.70 33.89
N SER A 29 -18.66 -21.05 35.05
CA SER A 29 -19.71 -20.37 35.81
C SER A 29 -20.33 -19.23 34.99
N PRO A 30 -21.64 -18.94 35.12
CA PRO A 30 -22.28 -17.82 34.43
C PRO A 30 -21.58 -16.47 34.67
N GLU A 31 -20.96 -16.29 35.84
CA GLU A 31 -20.19 -15.12 36.22
C GLU A 31 -18.92 -14.98 35.39
N ASP A 32 -18.21 -16.08 35.13
CA ASP A 32 -17.01 -16.13 34.31
C ASP A 32 -17.34 -15.86 32.84
N VAL A 33 -18.44 -16.43 32.34
CA VAL A 33 -18.96 -16.15 30.99
C VAL A 33 -19.27 -14.66 30.84
N LYS A 34 -19.95 -14.05 31.81
CA LYS A 34 -20.24 -12.61 31.81
C LYS A 34 -18.96 -11.78 31.83
N LYS A 35 -17.96 -12.17 32.62
CA LYS A 35 -16.68 -11.46 32.72
C LYS A 35 -15.89 -11.52 31.40
N ALA A 36 -15.78 -12.70 30.81
CA ALA A 36 -15.10 -12.91 29.52
C ALA A 36 -15.78 -12.13 28.40
N TYR A 37 -17.12 -12.15 28.34
CA TYR A 37 -17.87 -11.37 27.36
C TYR A 37 -17.61 -9.86 27.50
N ARG A 38 -17.64 -9.33 28.73
CA ARG A 38 -17.33 -7.91 28.98
C ARG A 38 -15.92 -7.56 28.52
N HIS A 39 -14.94 -8.39 28.83
CA HIS A 39 -13.56 -8.18 28.41
C HIS A 39 -13.41 -8.12 26.88
N LEU A 40 -14.01 -9.07 26.15
CA LEU A 40 -13.99 -9.08 24.69
C LEU A 40 -14.75 -7.90 24.07
N SER A 41 -15.91 -7.55 24.62
CA SER A 41 -16.66 -6.37 24.18
C SER A 41 -15.92 -5.05 24.47
N SER A 42 -15.05 -5.06 25.48
CA SER A 42 -14.22 -3.93 25.85
C SER A 42 -12.91 -3.88 25.07
N CYS A 43 -12.64 -4.79 24.11
CA CYS A 43 -11.44 -4.76 23.28
C CYS A 43 -11.29 -3.39 22.60
N VAL A 44 -10.46 -2.56 23.24
CA VAL A 44 -10.04 -1.20 22.90
C VAL A 44 -9.30 -1.14 21.55
N LEU A 45 -9.11 -2.28 20.86
CA LEU A 45 -8.58 -2.35 19.49
C LEU A 45 -9.54 -1.77 18.45
N CYS A 46 -10.82 -1.54 18.80
CA CYS A 46 -11.73 -0.70 18.01
C CYS A 46 -11.67 0.78 18.42
N SER A 47 -10.58 1.24 19.04
CA SER A 47 -10.35 2.68 19.16
C SER A 47 -10.32 3.27 17.75
N PRO A 48 -11.14 4.29 17.44
CA PRO A 48 -11.13 4.96 16.15
C PRO A 48 -9.71 5.38 15.74
N VAL A 49 -8.86 5.69 16.72
CA VAL A 49 -7.45 6.05 16.54
C VAL A 49 -6.64 4.92 15.89
N ALA A 50 -6.82 3.67 16.32
CA ALA A 50 -6.10 2.53 15.76
C ALA A 50 -6.52 2.24 14.32
N VAL A 51 -7.81 2.36 14.02
CA VAL A 51 -8.37 2.19 12.67
C VAL A 51 -7.85 3.29 11.73
N VAL A 52 -7.86 4.54 12.19
CA VAL A 52 -7.35 5.69 11.41
C VAL A 52 -5.84 5.59 11.18
N ALA A 53 -5.06 5.19 12.19
CA ALA A 53 -3.62 4.99 12.05
C ALA A 53 -3.28 3.90 11.03
N ALA A 54 -4.00 2.77 11.06
CA ALA A 54 -3.82 1.68 10.09
C ALA A 54 -4.21 2.12 8.66
N ALA A 55 -5.32 2.83 8.50
CA ALA A 55 -5.74 3.37 7.20
C ALA A 55 -4.75 4.39 6.64
N ALA A 56 -4.23 5.29 7.50
CA ALA A 56 -3.21 6.27 7.11
C ALA A 56 -1.90 5.60 6.69
N ALA A 57 -1.44 4.60 7.44
CA ALA A 57 -0.26 3.81 7.07
C ALA A 57 -0.43 3.15 5.70
N PHE A 58 -1.59 2.53 5.44
CA PHE A 58 -1.88 1.92 4.15
C PHE A 58 -1.92 2.93 3.00
N ALA A 59 -2.50 4.12 3.22
CA ALA A 59 -2.54 5.19 2.22
C ALA A 59 -1.14 5.74 1.87
N VAL A 60 -0.29 5.93 2.89
CA VAL A 60 1.11 6.38 2.71
C VAL A 60 1.92 5.32 1.95
N GLU A 61 1.78 4.05 2.32
CA GLU A 61 2.44 2.93 1.64
C GLU A 61 2.03 2.87 0.15
N HIS A 62 0.71 2.95 -0.13
CA HIS A 62 0.18 2.89 -1.49
C HIS A 62 0.66 4.07 -2.36
N LEU A 63 0.73 5.28 -1.79
CA LEU A 63 1.26 6.45 -2.49
C LEU A 63 2.77 6.31 -2.75
N SER A 64 3.53 5.76 -1.79
CA SER A 64 4.97 5.56 -1.92
C SER A 64 5.33 4.59 -3.04
N HIS A 65 4.54 3.51 -3.22
CA HIS A 65 4.73 2.57 -4.31
C HIS A 65 4.43 3.20 -5.67
N HIS A 66 3.38 4.03 -5.77
CA HIS A 66 3.06 4.75 -6.99
C HIS A 66 4.17 5.74 -7.38
N LEU A 67 4.67 6.53 -6.43
CA LEU A 67 5.76 7.49 -6.65
C LEU A 67 7.06 6.80 -7.05
N ARG A 68 7.44 5.68 -6.41
CA ARG A 68 8.62 4.89 -6.81
C ARG A 68 8.50 4.36 -8.23
N LYS A 69 7.32 3.90 -8.63
CA LYS A 69 7.06 3.42 -9.99
C LYS A 69 7.14 4.56 -11.02
N GLN A 70 6.62 5.74 -10.70
CA GLN A 70 6.71 6.92 -11.55
C GLN A 70 8.16 7.42 -11.69
N LEU A 71 8.90 7.55 -10.59
CA LEU A 71 10.30 7.98 -10.61
C LEU A 71 11.18 7.01 -11.42
N THR A 72 10.98 5.71 -11.24
CA THR A 72 11.72 4.67 -12.00
C THR A 72 11.39 4.70 -13.50
N LYS A 73 10.12 4.96 -13.87
CA LYS A 73 9.71 5.13 -15.27
C LYS A 73 10.33 6.38 -15.90
N ASN A 74 10.31 7.50 -15.18
CA ASN A 74 10.88 8.76 -15.65
C ASN A 74 12.40 8.66 -15.85
N MET A 75 13.12 7.98 -14.95
CA MET A 75 14.55 7.73 -15.12
C MET A 75 14.85 6.86 -16.35
N ARG A 76 14.03 5.85 -16.65
CA ARG A 76 14.19 5.04 -17.87
C ARG A 76 13.92 5.84 -19.14
N GLN A 77 12.92 6.72 -19.13
CA GLN A 77 12.66 7.63 -20.25
C GLN A 77 13.81 8.62 -20.44
N MET A 78 14.28 9.29 -19.37
CA MET A 78 15.45 10.18 -19.46
C MET A 78 16.71 9.46 -19.93
N SER A 79 16.94 8.22 -19.49
CA SER A 79 18.05 7.39 -19.96
C SER A 79 17.95 7.03 -21.45
N SER A 80 16.74 6.84 -21.99
CA SER A 80 16.54 6.63 -23.44
C SER A 80 16.74 7.91 -24.27
N ILE A 81 16.32 9.07 -23.75
CA ILE A 81 16.46 10.35 -24.45
C ILE A 81 17.91 10.83 -24.42
N SER A 82 18.64 10.57 -23.33
CA SER A 82 20.04 10.98 -23.18
C SER A 82 21.03 10.14 -23.98
N LEU A 83 20.67 8.91 -24.40
CA LEU A 83 21.46 8.12 -25.35
C LEU A 83 21.25 8.55 -26.81
N GLN A 84 20.24 9.37 -27.09
CA GLN A 84 19.91 9.86 -28.44
C GLN A 84 20.44 11.29 -28.71
N GLY A 85 21.27 11.82 -27.81
CA GLY A 85 21.83 13.18 -27.88
C GLY A 85 23.36 13.23 -27.97
N GLN A 86 23.99 12.17 -28.47
CA GLN A 86 25.41 12.17 -28.83
C GLN A 86 25.58 12.05 -30.35
N ASP A 87 24.96 12.96 -31.09
CA ASP A 87 25.33 13.22 -32.49
C ASP A 87 26.53 14.18 -32.49
N ALA A 88 27.68 13.69 -32.03
CA ALA A 88 28.95 14.41 -32.09
C ALA A 88 29.52 14.55 -33.51
N GLU A 89 28.72 14.28 -34.56
CA GLU A 89 29.08 14.49 -35.96
C GLU A 89 28.54 15.79 -36.57
N ASN A 90 27.58 16.48 -35.92
CA ASN A 90 26.92 17.62 -36.56
C ASN A 90 27.66 18.95 -36.34
N ILE A 91 28.56 19.03 -35.35
CA ILE A 91 29.31 20.26 -35.03
C ILE A 91 30.56 20.41 -35.93
N LEU A 92 31.06 19.32 -36.52
CA LEU A 92 32.23 19.37 -37.42
C LEU A 92 31.85 19.80 -38.85
N GLU A 93 30.64 19.49 -39.32
CA GLU A 93 30.16 19.90 -40.65
C GLU A 93 29.76 21.38 -40.72
N GLU A 94 29.12 21.93 -39.67
CA GLU A 94 28.84 23.37 -39.60
C GLU A 94 30.14 24.21 -39.56
N GLY A 95 31.16 23.74 -38.83
CA GLY A 95 32.47 24.40 -38.79
C GLY A 95 33.19 24.41 -40.14
N LYS A 96 33.06 23.34 -40.94
CA LYS A 96 33.64 23.26 -42.29
C LYS A 96 32.95 24.23 -43.26
N MET A 97 31.63 24.37 -43.20
CA MET A 97 30.89 25.28 -44.07
C MET A 97 31.26 26.76 -43.83
N VAL A 98 31.44 27.14 -42.56
CA VAL A 98 31.87 28.51 -42.18
C VAL A 98 33.30 28.80 -42.64
N LEU A 99 34.23 27.84 -42.50
CA LEU A 99 35.61 28.01 -42.95
C LEU A 99 35.70 28.21 -44.48
N VAL A 100 34.94 27.44 -45.26
CA VAL A 100 34.88 27.58 -46.73
C VAL A 100 34.38 28.97 -47.13
N MET A 101 33.36 29.50 -46.44
CA MET A 101 32.84 30.84 -46.73
C MET A 101 33.86 31.95 -46.43
N ILE A 102 34.69 31.79 -45.40
CA ILE A 102 35.74 32.78 -45.06
C ILE A 102 36.88 32.75 -46.07
N ILE A 103 37.31 31.56 -46.50
CA ILE A 103 38.41 31.40 -47.46
C ILE A 103 37.98 31.88 -48.86
N SER A 104 36.74 31.63 -49.28
CA SER A 104 36.25 32.03 -50.61
C SER A 104 35.92 33.53 -50.73
N LYS A 105 35.93 34.29 -49.63
CA LYS A 105 35.66 35.73 -49.59
C LYS A 105 36.93 36.58 -49.43
N ARG A 106 38.10 35.94 -49.39
CA ARG A 106 39.41 36.58 -49.38
C ARG A 106 40.05 36.47 -50.76
#